data_AF-A0A0F9A9N0-F1
#
_entry.id   AF-A0A0F9A9N0-F1
#
_cell.length_a   1.000
_cell.length_b   1.000
_cell.length_c   1.000
_cell.angle_alpha   90.00
_cell.angle_beta   90.00
_cell.angle_gamma   90.00
#
_symmetry.space_group_name_H-M   'P 1'
#
loop_
_entity.id
_entity.type
_entity.pdbx_description
1 polymer ?
#
loop_
_entity_poly.entity_id
_entity_poly.type
_entity_poly.pdbx_seq_one_letter_code
_entity_poly.pdbx_strand_id
1 'polypeptide(L)'
;FESHVVPIIADIDAGFGNEEATYLLAKKMIEAGACAIQIENQVSDAKQCGHQAGKVTVPHEDFLAKINAVRYAFLELGIDNGIIVARTDSLGASLTQKVPVSQTPGDLASQYNAFLETTPINGVEDLNEGDTAMKLNGQLCKPTRLDNGLYQFREGTEKDRVVLDCVTSLQSGADLLWIETEKPHVKQIAELVNRVKQQVPDAKLVYNNSPSFNWTLKFREQVYQQWLDEGKDLSAYPSIDDNKALMAPEMDNTELAQAADVLVQNFQRDGAREAGIFHHLITLPTYHTAALSTDILSEGYFGDLGMLAYVRDVQRQEIRREQASVKHQDLAGSNIGDTHKEYFSGDNALKAGGEANTMNQF
;
A
#
# COMPACT_ATOMS: atom_id res chain seq x y z
N PHE A 1 19.24 -26.51 7.52
CA PHE A 1 18.24 -25.81 8.33
C PHE A 1 17.41 -24.97 7.39
N GLU A 2 16.14 -25.33 7.19
CA GLU A 2 15.18 -24.45 6.53
C GLU A 2 14.52 -23.61 7.62
N SER A 3 14.49 -22.29 7.44
CA SER A 3 13.86 -21.37 8.38
C SER A 3 12.53 -20.90 7.80
N HIS A 4 11.49 -20.86 8.62
CA HIS A 4 10.22 -20.20 8.28
C HIS A 4 10.23 -18.70 8.61
N VAL A 5 11.32 -18.18 9.19
CA VAL A 5 11.49 -16.74 9.45
C VAL A 5 11.78 -16.05 8.13
N VAL A 6 10.90 -15.13 7.75
CA VAL A 6 11.01 -14.31 6.54
C VAL A 6 10.98 -12.81 6.91
N PRO A 7 11.57 -11.92 6.09
CA PRO A 7 11.47 -10.48 6.27
C PRO A 7 10.01 -9.99 6.32
N ILE A 8 9.76 -8.94 7.09
CA ILE A 8 8.46 -8.25 7.15
C ILE A 8 8.64 -6.75 6.86
N ILE A 9 7.80 -6.24 5.97
CA ILE A 9 7.60 -4.79 5.77
C ILE A 9 6.37 -4.43 6.61
N ALA A 10 6.58 -3.67 7.68
CA ALA A 10 5.52 -3.30 8.60
C ALA A 10 5.11 -1.84 8.39
N ASP A 11 3.81 -1.61 8.19
CA ASP A 11 3.20 -0.28 8.06
C ASP A 11 3.11 0.39 9.45
N ILE A 12 3.64 1.61 9.57
CA ILE A 12 3.57 2.45 10.78
C ILE A 12 2.58 3.61 10.60
N ASP A 13 1.80 3.61 9.52
CA ASP A 13 0.98 4.72 9.08
C ASP A 13 1.85 5.99 8.91
N ALA A 14 1.36 7.12 9.43
CA ALA A 14 2.10 8.36 9.55
C ALA A 14 2.83 8.47 10.90
N GLY A 15 3.13 7.36 11.60
CA GLY A 15 3.88 7.35 12.87
C GLY A 15 3.07 7.66 14.13
N PHE A 16 1.72 7.70 14.03
CA PHE A 16 0.79 7.86 15.17
C PHE A 16 1.05 9.10 16.06
N GLY A 17 1.67 10.14 15.51
CA GLY A 17 1.96 11.38 16.25
C GLY A 17 3.10 12.19 15.63
N ASN A 18 3.88 12.82 16.50
CA ASN A 18 5.11 13.52 16.15
C ASN A 18 6.28 12.53 15.95
N GLU A 19 7.48 13.07 15.70
CA GLU A 19 8.72 12.31 15.49
C GLU A 19 9.12 11.45 16.70
N GLU A 20 8.88 11.91 17.94
CA GLU A 20 9.16 11.11 19.14
C GLU A 20 8.23 9.90 19.24
N ALA A 21 6.92 10.10 19.04
CA ALA A 21 5.95 9.00 19.00
C ALA A 21 6.28 8.00 17.88
N THR A 22 6.70 8.51 16.71
CA THR A 22 7.15 7.70 15.58
C THR A 22 8.33 6.82 15.96
N TYR A 23 9.36 7.39 16.59
CA TYR A 23 10.53 6.66 17.07
C TYR A 23 10.14 5.57 18.08
N LEU A 24 9.29 5.89 19.06
CA LEU A 24 8.87 4.94 20.10
C LEU A 24 8.11 3.75 19.52
N LEU A 25 7.21 4.00 18.55
CA LEU A 25 6.46 2.94 17.89
C LEU A 25 7.38 2.10 16.97
N ALA A 26 8.24 2.74 16.18
CA ALA A 26 9.20 2.06 15.32
C ALA A 26 10.10 1.13 16.14
N LYS A 27 10.64 1.61 17.28
CA LYS A 27 11.45 0.80 18.19
C LYS A 27 10.73 -0.47 18.63
N LYS A 28 9.46 -0.36 19.04
CA LYS A 28 8.65 -1.54 19.44
C LYS A 28 8.40 -2.51 18.28
N MET A 29 8.17 -2.00 17.07
CA MET A 29 7.98 -2.84 15.89
C MET A 29 9.27 -3.59 15.53
N ILE A 30 10.42 -2.94 15.65
CA ILE A 30 11.74 -3.55 15.40
C ILE A 30 12.07 -4.60 16.47
N GLU A 31 11.81 -4.31 17.75
CA GLU A 31 11.93 -5.28 18.86
C GLU A 31 11.04 -6.52 18.64
N ALA A 32 9.88 -6.36 17.99
CA ALA A 32 9.00 -7.45 17.61
C ALA A 32 9.47 -8.25 16.38
N GLY A 33 10.55 -7.82 15.70
CA GLY A 33 11.18 -8.51 14.58
C GLY A 33 11.02 -7.81 13.21
N ALA A 34 10.48 -6.59 13.16
CA ALA A 34 10.36 -5.87 11.89
C ALA A 34 11.74 -5.41 11.38
N CYS A 35 12.12 -5.87 10.19
CA CYS A 35 13.36 -5.45 9.52
C CYS A 35 13.15 -4.28 8.54
N ALA A 36 11.90 -3.99 8.17
CA ALA A 36 11.53 -2.88 7.31
C ALA A 36 10.30 -2.15 7.84
N ILE A 37 10.37 -0.81 7.89
CA ILE A 37 9.27 0.06 8.33
C ILE A 37 8.81 0.91 7.15
N GLN A 38 7.53 0.86 6.82
CA GLN A 38 6.90 1.77 5.88
C GLN A 38 6.23 2.92 6.62
N ILE A 39 6.49 4.15 6.18
CA ILE A 39 5.91 5.37 6.76
C ILE A 39 5.40 6.32 5.67
N GLU A 40 4.29 7.02 5.88
CA GLU A 40 3.63 7.86 4.87
C GLU A 40 3.61 9.37 5.21
N ASN A 41 3.55 10.21 4.18
CA ASN A 41 3.54 11.68 4.29
C ASN A 41 2.15 12.30 4.50
N GLN A 42 1.16 11.51 4.93
CA GLN A 42 -0.15 12.03 5.33
C GLN A 42 -0.12 12.63 6.75
N VAL A 43 -1.13 13.42 7.06
CA VAL A 43 -1.35 13.92 8.43
C VAL A 43 -1.96 12.80 9.30
N SER A 44 -1.34 12.51 10.44
CA SER A 44 -1.74 11.38 11.30
C SER A 44 -3.16 11.47 11.88
N ASP A 45 -3.67 12.68 12.17
CA ASP A 45 -4.98 12.91 12.78
C ASP A 45 -6.13 13.01 11.76
N ALA A 46 -5.81 13.28 10.50
CA ALA A 46 -6.74 13.30 9.37
C ALA A 46 -6.49 12.14 8.39
N LYS A 47 -5.78 11.10 8.84
CA LYS A 47 -5.39 9.96 8.01
C LYS A 47 -6.61 9.34 7.33
N GLN A 48 -6.56 9.24 6.01
CA GLN A 48 -7.54 8.51 5.22
C GLN A 48 -6.87 7.32 4.55
N CYS A 49 -7.66 6.29 4.21
CA CYS A 49 -7.14 5.18 3.41
C CYS A 49 -6.64 5.72 2.06
N GLY A 50 -5.58 5.08 1.51
CA GLY A 50 -4.95 5.44 0.24
C GLY A 50 -5.88 5.56 -0.99
N HIS A 51 -7.14 5.13 -0.89
CA HIS A 51 -8.10 5.13 -2.00
C HIS A 51 -9.27 6.12 -1.79
N GLN A 52 -9.25 6.92 -0.72
CA GLN A 52 -10.30 7.91 -0.41
C GLN A 52 -9.90 9.31 -0.90
N ALA A 53 -10.91 10.11 -1.29
CA ALA A 53 -10.72 11.51 -1.66
C ALA A 53 -10.48 12.39 -0.41
N GLY A 54 -9.76 13.50 -0.58
CA GLY A 54 -9.55 14.46 0.50
C GLY A 54 -8.34 14.19 1.40
N LYS A 55 -7.35 13.44 0.91
CA LYS A 55 -6.09 13.23 1.63
C LYS A 55 -5.34 14.54 1.83
N VAL A 56 -4.65 14.63 2.96
CA VAL A 56 -3.89 15.80 3.38
C VAL A 56 -2.43 15.37 3.56
N THR A 57 -1.50 16.08 2.93
CA THR A 57 -0.06 15.85 3.11
C THR A 57 0.53 16.80 4.13
N VAL A 58 1.68 16.42 4.69
CA VAL A 58 2.55 17.30 5.46
C VAL A 58 3.71 17.83 4.60
N PRO A 59 4.32 18.97 4.95
CA PRO A 59 5.55 19.43 4.33
C PRO A 59 6.70 18.44 4.52
N HIS A 60 7.69 18.50 3.63
CA HIS A 60 8.85 17.60 3.66
C HIS A 60 9.58 17.62 5.02
N GLU A 61 9.74 18.77 5.66
CA GLU A 61 10.44 18.87 6.96
C GLU A 61 9.81 17.98 8.05
N ASP A 62 8.47 17.91 8.10
CA ASP A 62 7.75 17.05 9.06
C ASP A 62 7.97 15.57 8.72
N PHE A 63 7.88 15.20 7.44
CA PHE A 63 8.04 13.81 7.01
C PHE A 63 9.49 13.31 7.15
N LEU A 64 10.47 14.16 6.84
CA LEU A 64 11.88 13.86 6.99
C LEU A 64 12.28 13.70 8.47
N ALA A 65 11.70 14.48 9.38
CA ALA A 65 11.88 14.28 10.82
C ALA A 65 11.42 12.88 11.26
N LYS A 66 10.32 12.37 10.69
CA LYS A 66 9.82 11.01 10.95
C LYS A 66 10.68 9.92 10.32
N ILE A 67 11.22 10.12 9.11
CA ILE A 67 12.22 9.20 8.52
C ILE A 67 13.45 9.11 9.44
N ASN A 68 13.95 10.24 9.93
CA ASN A 68 15.06 10.28 10.88
C ASN A 68 14.72 9.55 12.19
N ALA A 69 13.51 9.73 12.72
CA ALA A 69 13.04 9.04 13.92
C ALA A 69 13.06 7.51 13.77
N VAL A 70 12.56 6.99 12.64
CA VAL A 70 12.63 5.56 12.32
C VAL A 70 14.10 5.10 12.19
N ARG A 71 14.95 5.89 11.53
CA ARG A 71 16.38 5.57 11.40
C ARG A 71 17.08 5.48 12.76
N TYR A 72 16.82 6.43 13.67
CA TYR A 72 17.38 6.39 15.02
C TYR A 72 16.93 5.15 15.81
N ALA A 73 15.67 4.70 15.64
CA ALA A 73 15.20 3.47 16.27
C ALA A 73 15.99 2.24 15.81
N PHE A 74 16.29 2.11 14.50
CA PHE A 74 17.15 1.05 13.99
C PHE A 74 18.58 1.13 14.52
N LEU A 75 19.18 2.33 14.48
CA LEU A 75 20.56 2.55 14.93
C LEU A 75 20.73 2.25 16.42
N GLU A 76 19.78 2.67 17.26
CA GLU A 76 19.83 2.40 18.70
C GLU A 76 19.75 0.91 19.02
N LEU A 77 18.94 0.15 18.28
CA LEU A 77 18.83 -1.30 18.43
C LEU A 77 19.98 -2.07 17.76
N GLY A 78 20.95 -1.37 17.16
CA GLY A 78 22.12 -1.97 16.50
C GLY A 78 21.79 -2.69 15.19
N ILE A 79 20.72 -2.28 14.51
CA ILE A 79 20.27 -2.85 13.23
C ILE A 79 20.67 -1.93 12.09
N ASP A 80 21.95 -2.01 11.70
CA ASP A 80 22.56 -1.12 10.70
C ASP A 80 21.94 -1.26 9.29
N ASN A 81 21.29 -2.40 9.01
CA ASN A 81 20.68 -2.73 7.72
C ASN A 81 19.14 -2.63 7.72
N GLY A 82 18.55 -1.93 8.70
CA GLY A 82 17.12 -1.65 8.72
C GLY A 82 16.65 -0.87 7.50
N ILE A 83 15.51 -1.26 6.92
CA ILE A 83 14.97 -0.68 5.69
C ILE A 83 13.84 0.30 6.01
N ILE A 84 13.86 1.48 5.38
CA ILE A 84 12.79 2.47 5.45
C ILE A 84 12.11 2.58 4.08
N VAL A 85 10.80 2.30 4.03
CA VAL A 85 9.95 2.53 2.86
C VAL A 85 9.22 3.86 3.02
N ALA A 86 9.60 4.86 2.22
CA ALA A 86 8.93 6.16 2.21
C ALA A 86 7.73 6.14 1.26
N ARG A 87 6.53 6.19 1.82
CA ARG A 87 5.28 6.27 1.08
C ARG A 87 4.88 7.72 0.84
N THR A 88 4.55 8.04 -0.41
CA THR A 88 3.87 9.29 -0.77
C THR A 88 2.43 9.03 -1.19
N ASP A 89 1.54 9.86 -0.67
CA ASP A 89 0.13 9.93 -1.02
C ASP A 89 -0.22 11.13 -1.90
N SER A 90 0.80 11.89 -2.35
CA SER A 90 0.64 13.13 -3.12
C SER A 90 -0.17 12.95 -4.40
N LEU A 91 -0.17 11.76 -5.00
CA LEU A 91 -0.93 11.52 -6.24
C LEU A 91 -2.44 11.69 -6.06
N GLY A 92 -2.96 11.28 -4.90
CA GLY A 92 -4.38 11.40 -4.55
C GLY A 92 -4.69 12.50 -3.53
N ALA A 93 -3.67 13.26 -3.11
CA ALA A 93 -3.82 14.35 -2.16
C ALA A 93 -3.89 15.70 -2.87
N SER A 94 -4.92 16.47 -2.55
CA SER A 94 -5.14 17.83 -3.05
C SER A 94 -5.02 18.88 -1.95
N LEU A 95 -4.72 18.48 -0.71
CA LEU A 95 -4.71 19.35 0.46
C LEU A 95 -3.41 19.24 1.26
N THR A 96 -3.09 20.30 2.00
CA THR A 96 -2.05 20.32 3.02
C THR A 96 -2.52 21.07 4.27
N GLN A 97 -2.04 20.63 5.43
CA GLN A 97 -2.35 21.26 6.72
C GLN A 97 -1.46 22.48 6.99
N LYS A 98 -0.25 22.54 6.40
CA LYS A 98 0.76 23.54 6.73
C LYS A 98 1.36 24.16 5.47
N VAL A 99 1.67 25.45 5.57
CA VAL A 99 2.48 26.17 4.59
C VAL A 99 3.88 26.35 5.21
N PRO A 100 4.89 25.55 4.80
CA PRO A 100 6.22 25.61 5.39
C PRO A 100 6.90 26.95 5.10
N VAL A 101 7.79 27.35 6.01
CA VAL A 101 8.51 28.62 5.89
C VAL A 101 9.76 28.41 5.04
N SER A 102 9.79 29.02 3.85
CA SER A 102 11.00 29.08 3.03
C SER A 102 12.01 30.04 3.63
N GLN A 103 13.24 29.56 3.81
CA GLN A 103 14.37 30.34 4.32
C GLN A 103 15.22 30.87 3.16
N THR A 104 15.30 30.11 2.06
CA THR A 104 16.09 30.47 0.88
C THR A 104 15.33 30.15 -0.41
N PRO A 105 15.45 30.99 -1.45
CA PRO A 105 14.79 30.71 -2.73
C PRO A 105 15.14 29.33 -3.28
N GLY A 106 14.13 28.52 -3.58
CA GLY A 106 14.29 27.18 -4.15
C GLY A 106 14.52 26.05 -3.14
N ASP A 107 14.49 26.33 -1.83
CA ASP A 107 14.47 25.27 -0.82
C ASP A 107 13.19 24.40 -0.89
N LEU A 108 13.16 23.29 -0.14
CA LEU A 108 12.04 22.35 -0.17
C LEU A 108 10.71 23.02 0.20
N ALA A 109 10.73 23.97 1.15
CA ALA A 109 9.56 24.73 1.54
C ALA A 109 9.06 25.63 0.38
N SER A 110 9.98 26.32 -0.32
CA SER A 110 9.66 27.11 -1.52
C SER A 110 9.07 26.24 -2.63
N GLN A 111 9.63 25.05 -2.86
CA GLN A 111 9.15 24.12 -3.88
C GLN A 111 7.77 23.57 -3.53
N TYR A 112 7.55 23.19 -2.27
CA TYR A 112 6.25 22.74 -1.77
C TYR A 112 5.17 23.83 -1.91
N ASN A 113 5.51 25.07 -1.51
CA ASN A 113 4.62 26.23 -1.61
C ASN A 113 4.28 26.60 -3.06
N ALA A 114 5.16 26.30 -4.03
CA ALA A 114 4.91 26.58 -5.45
C ALA A 114 3.74 25.74 -6.05
N PHE A 115 3.34 24.66 -5.38
CA PHE A 115 2.20 23.84 -5.77
C PHE A 115 0.87 24.32 -5.22
N LEU A 116 0.85 25.28 -4.29
CA LEU A 116 -0.39 25.81 -3.73
C LEU A 116 -1.25 26.45 -4.84
N GLU A 117 -2.55 26.27 -4.71
CA GLU A 117 -3.53 27.03 -5.47
C GLU A 117 -3.59 28.44 -4.88
N THR A 118 -3.37 29.46 -5.70
CA THR A 118 -3.29 30.84 -5.23
C THR A 118 -3.90 31.82 -6.22
N THR A 119 -4.55 32.86 -5.72
CA THR A 119 -5.05 33.99 -6.51
C THR A 119 -4.13 35.19 -6.32
N PRO A 120 -3.63 35.83 -7.40
CA PRO A 120 -2.92 37.10 -7.30
C PRO A 120 -3.73 38.19 -6.61
N ILE A 121 -3.06 39.02 -5.81
CA ILE A 121 -3.65 40.21 -5.18
C ILE A 121 -2.74 41.42 -5.35
N ASN A 122 -3.33 42.62 -5.42
CA ASN A 122 -2.63 43.88 -5.63
C ASN A 122 -2.36 44.63 -4.32
N GLY A 123 -3.16 44.34 -3.29
CA GLY A 123 -3.06 45.00 -1.99
C GLY A 123 -3.99 44.38 -0.95
N VAL A 124 -4.09 45.05 0.19
CA VAL A 124 -4.91 44.61 1.33
C VAL A 124 -6.41 44.72 1.04
N GLU A 125 -6.80 45.56 0.09
CA GLU A 125 -8.17 45.74 -0.39
C GLU A 125 -8.75 44.49 -1.07
N ASP A 126 -7.90 43.59 -1.55
CA ASP A 126 -8.29 42.31 -2.16
C ASP A 126 -8.46 41.18 -1.11
N LEU A 127 -8.26 41.50 0.17
CA LEU A 127 -8.34 40.57 1.30
C LEU A 127 -9.55 40.87 2.18
N ASN A 128 -10.18 39.80 2.65
CA ASN A 128 -11.13 39.90 3.75
C ASN A 128 -10.40 39.84 5.10
N GLU A 129 -11.05 40.33 6.15
CA GLU A 129 -10.56 40.16 7.52
C GLU A 129 -10.34 38.66 7.81
N GLY A 130 -9.13 38.31 8.25
CA GLY A 130 -8.72 36.92 8.51
C GLY A 130 -8.12 36.15 7.32
N ASP A 131 -8.10 36.73 6.11
CA ASP A 131 -7.41 36.13 4.97
C ASP A 131 -5.89 36.07 5.20
N THR A 132 -5.23 35.07 4.61
CA THR A 132 -3.76 34.96 4.58
C THR A 132 -3.25 35.39 3.21
N ALA A 133 -2.15 36.14 3.18
CA ALA A 133 -1.42 36.46 1.96
C ALA A 133 0.02 36.00 2.06
N MET A 134 0.60 35.61 0.92
CA MET A 134 1.99 35.19 0.83
C MET A 134 2.64 35.72 -0.44
N LYS A 135 3.96 35.86 -0.41
CA LYS A 135 4.72 36.20 -1.62
C LYS A 135 5.20 34.91 -2.28
N LEU A 136 4.81 34.70 -3.53
CA LEU A 136 5.24 33.56 -4.34
C LEU A 136 5.78 34.07 -5.68
N ASN A 137 7.01 33.68 -6.04
CA ASN A 137 7.67 34.08 -7.30
C ASN A 137 7.66 35.61 -7.57
N GLY A 138 7.79 36.41 -6.52
CA GLY A 138 7.79 37.88 -6.63
C GLY A 138 6.41 38.53 -6.62
N GLN A 139 5.33 37.75 -6.72
CA GLN A 139 3.95 38.21 -6.72
C GLN A 139 3.32 38.04 -5.32
N LEU A 140 2.49 38.99 -4.92
CA LEU A 140 1.65 38.84 -3.74
C LEU A 140 0.41 38.02 -4.12
N CYS A 141 0.14 36.94 -3.39
CA CYS A 141 -0.93 36.01 -3.69
C CYS A 141 -1.68 35.62 -2.42
N LYS A 142 -2.96 35.30 -2.56
CA LYS A 142 -3.78 34.65 -1.54
C LYS A 142 -3.87 33.15 -1.83
N PRO A 143 -3.35 32.25 -0.99
CA PRO A 143 -3.55 30.82 -1.16
C PRO A 143 -5.01 30.44 -0.87
N THR A 144 -5.53 29.48 -1.62
CA THR A 144 -6.87 28.93 -1.41
C THR A 144 -6.89 28.12 -0.12
N ARG A 145 -7.69 28.59 0.85
CA ARG A 145 -7.88 27.96 2.16
C ARG A 145 -9.35 27.62 2.34
N LEU A 146 -9.62 26.37 2.71
CA LEU A 146 -10.98 25.86 2.93
C LEU A 146 -11.49 26.21 4.33
N ASP A 147 -12.80 26.09 4.57
CA ASP A 147 -13.45 26.40 5.86
C ASP A 147 -12.90 25.57 7.03
N ASN A 148 -12.38 24.37 6.75
CA ASN A 148 -11.71 23.52 7.73
C ASN A 148 -10.25 23.91 8.02
N GLY A 149 -9.77 24.99 7.41
CA GLY A 149 -8.45 25.56 7.60
C GLY A 149 -7.34 24.98 6.74
N LEU A 150 -7.60 23.95 5.92
CA LEU A 150 -6.63 23.31 5.02
C LEU A 150 -6.37 24.16 3.77
N TYR A 151 -5.16 24.05 3.23
CA TYR A 151 -4.75 24.70 1.99
C TYR A 151 -4.86 23.75 0.81
N GLN A 152 -5.25 24.28 -0.34
CA GLN A 152 -5.43 23.50 -1.56
C GLN A 152 -4.19 23.58 -2.46
N PHE A 153 -3.81 22.45 -3.04
CA PHE A 153 -2.87 22.39 -4.16
C PHE A 153 -3.58 22.61 -5.48
N ARG A 154 -2.85 23.20 -6.44
CA ARG A 154 -3.30 23.36 -7.81
C ARG A 154 -3.44 22.00 -8.49
N GLU A 155 -4.53 21.82 -9.24
CA GLU A 155 -4.77 20.62 -10.05
C GLU A 155 -3.68 20.43 -11.11
N GLY A 156 -3.32 19.18 -11.40
CA GLY A 156 -2.30 18.83 -12.38
C GLY A 156 -0.87 18.84 -11.82
N THR A 157 -0.69 19.15 -10.53
CA THR A 157 0.62 19.14 -9.86
C THR A 157 0.95 17.82 -9.16
N GLU A 158 0.03 16.85 -9.19
CA GLU A 158 0.08 15.62 -8.40
C GLU A 158 1.34 14.81 -8.71
N LYS A 159 1.63 14.59 -10.00
CA LYS A 159 2.81 13.84 -10.45
C LYS A 159 4.12 14.54 -10.09
N ASP A 160 4.15 15.87 -10.17
CA ASP A 160 5.34 16.66 -9.87
C ASP A 160 5.66 16.61 -8.37
N ARG A 161 4.62 16.71 -7.53
CA ARG A 161 4.74 16.52 -6.08
C ARG A 161 5.23 15.12 -5.72
N VAL A 162 4.67 14.08 -6.33
CA VAL A 162 5.15 12.69 -6.14
C VAL A 162 6.64 12.55 -6.45
N VAL A 163 7.11 13.10 -7.57
CA VAL A 163 8.54 13.02 -7.93
C VAL A 163 9.40 13.77 -6.91
N LEU A 164 8.98 14.96 -6.47
CA LEU A 164 9.69 15.72 -5.43
C LEU A 164 9.76 14.94 -4.11
N ASP A 165 8.63 14.38 -3.65
CA ASP A 165 8.55 13.59 -2.41
C ASP A 165 9.51 12.40 -2.46
N CYS A 166 9.49 11.65 -3.56
CA CYS A 166 10.29 10.46 -3.75
C CYS A 166 11.80 10.76 -3.79
N VAL A 167 12.21 11.75 -4.60
CA VAL A 167 13.62 12.15 -4.69
C VAL A 167 14.11 12.63 -3.34
N THR A 168 13.33 13.49 -2.67
CA THR A 168 13.68 14.04 -1.35
C THR A 168 13.82 12.94 -0.31
N SER A 169 12.92 11.95 -0.31
CA SER A 169 12.95 10.82 0.63
C SER A 169 14.21 9.98 0.47
N LEU A 170 14.56 9.59 -0.76
CA LEU A 170 15.77 8.80 -1.04
C LEU A 170 17.05 9.56 -0.72
N GLN A 171 17.08 10.87 -1.00
CA GLN A 171 18.23 11.72 -0.65
C GLN A 171 18.36 11.97 0.86
N SER A 172 17.33 11.64 1.65
CA SER A 172 17.25 11.95 3.07
C SER A 172 17.09 10.71 3.96
N GLY A 173 17.48 9.53 3.47
CA GLY A 173 17.65 8.33 4.31
C GLY A 173 16.60 7.23 4.17
N ALA A 174 15.62 7.38 3.27
CA ALA A 174 14.77 6.28 2.85
C ALA A 174 15.50 5.32 1.90
N ASP A 175 15.18 4.04 1.98
CA ASP A 175 15.82 2.97 1.18
C ASP A 175 14.96 2.55 -0.02
N LEU A 176 13.64 2.61 0.15
CA LEU A 176 12.64 2.22 -0.84
C LEU A 176 11.53 3.27 -0.91
N LEU A 177 10.84 3.31 -2.05
CA LEU A 177 9.70 4.17 -2.27
C LEU A 177 8.41 3.36 -2.29
N TRP A 178 7.31 4.01 -1.92
CA TRP A 178 5.95 3.57 -2.22
C TRP A 178 5.18 4.76 -2.77
N ILE A 179 4.56 4.62 -3.94
CA ILE A 179 3.69 5.66 -4.51
C ILE A 179 2.27 5.09 -4.51
N GLU A 180 1.37 5.66 -3.71
CA GLU A 180 -0.02 5.23 -3.71
C GLU A 180 -0.70 5.69 -5.01
N THR A 181 -1.28 4.74 -5.76
CA THR A 181 -1.92 5.00 -7.06
C THR A 181 -3.42 4.73 -7.01
N GLU A 182 -4.19 5.42 -7.87
CA GLU A 182 -5.64 5.27 -7.95
C GLU A 182 -6.09 4.06 -8.81
N LYS A 183 -5.17 3.47 -9.57
CA LYS A 183 -5.45 2.34 -10.48
C LYS A 183 -4.20 1.50 -10.78
N PRO A 184 -4.36 0.21 -11.16
CA PRO A 184 -3.25 -0.65 -11.54
C PRO A 184 -2.83 -0.38 -13.00
N HIS A 185 -1.87 0.51 -13.21
CA HIS A 185 -1.45 0.92 -14.56
C HIS A 185 0.08 1.04 -14.71
N VAL A 186 0.71 0.04 -15.35
CA VAL A 186 2.18 -0.08 -15.45
C VAL A 186 2.82 1.17 -16.07
N LYS A 187 2.25 1.71 -17.16
CA LYS A 187 2.84 2.89 -17.83
C LYS A 187 2.81 4.14 -16.95
N GLN A 188 1.80 4.29 -16.09
CA GLN A 188 1.65 5.46 -15.21
C GLN A 188 2.71 5.42 -14.11
N ILE A 189 2.88 4.25 -13.47
CA ILE A 189 3.89 4.12 -12.43
C ILE A 189 5.31 4.17 -13.03
N ALA A 190 5.53 3.60 -14.22
CA ALA A 190 6.79 3.71 -14.94
C ALA A 190 7.15 5.17 -15.27
N GLU A 191 6.19 6.00 -15.71
CA GLU A 191 6.39 7.43 -15.94
C GLU A 191 6.93 8.13 -14.69
N LEU A 192 6.29 7.91 -13.54
CA LEU A 192 6.68 8.52 -12.26
C LEU A 192 8.07 8.03 -11.82
N VAL A 193 8.30 6.73 -11.81
CA VAL A 193 9.59 6.17 -11.36
C VAL A 193 10.72 6.57 -12.30
N ASN A 194 10.51 6.64 -13.61
CA ASN A 194 11.54 7.07 -14.55
C ASN A 194 11.94 8.54 -14.33
N ARG A 195 10.99 9.41 -13.96
CA ARG A 195 11.31 10.80 -13.55
C ARG A 195 12.12 10.86 -12.27
N VAL A 196 11.82 9.99 -11.29
CA VAL A 196 12.65 9.87 -10.07
C VAL A 196 14.05 9.36 -10.40
N LYS A 197 14.16 8.35 -11.27
CA LYS A 197 15.44 7.74 -11.69
C LYS A 197 16.37 8.68 -12.46
N GLN A 198 15.85 9.75 -13.06
CA GLN A 198 16.69 10.81 -13.63
C GLN A 198 17.56 11.49 -12.58
N GLN A 199 17.12 11.49 -11.31
CA GLN A 199 17.84 12.10 -10.18
C GLN A 199 18.44 11.05 -9.23
N VAL A 200 17.76 9.91 -9.05
CA VAL A 200 18.21 8.80 -8.20
C VAL A 200 18.14 7.49 -9.00
N PRO A 201 19.17 7.15 -9.80
CA PRO A 201 19.10 6.06 -10.79
C PRO A 201 18.73 4.68 -10.22
N ASP A 202 19.16 4.40 -8.98
CA ASP A 202 18.96 3.11 -8.32
C ASP A 202 17.65 3.05 -7.50
N ALA A 203 16.74 4.02 -7.69
CA ALA A 203 15.45 4.04 -7.01
C ALA A 203 14.65 2.75 -7.26
N LYS A 204 14.11 2.18 -6.18
CA LYS A 204 13.31 0.95 -6.15
C LYS A 204 11.96 1.21 -5.50
N LEU A 205 10.94 0.51 -5.98
CA LEU A 205 9.56 0.70 -5.53
C LEU A 205 9.01 -0.55 -4.82
N VAL A 206 8.29 -0.33 -3.73
CA VAL A 206 7.27 -1.25 -3.18
C VAL A 206 5.93 -0.84 -3.77
N TYR A 207 5.23 -1.78 -4.42
CA TYR A 207 3.96 -1.50 -5.10
C TYR A 207 2.81 -2.28 -4.48
N ASN A 208 1.76 -1.54 -4.10
CA ASN A 208 0.49 -2.08 -3.65
C ASN A 208 -0.38 -2.51 -4.83
N ASN A 209 -0.52 -3.81 -5.02
CA ASN A 209 -1.50 -4.41 -5.91
C ASN A 209 -2.86 -4.41 -5.18
N SER A 210 -3.44 -3.21 -5.04
CA SER A 210 -4.55 -2.99 -4.12
C SER A 210 -5.77 -3.85 -4.43
N PRO A 211 -6.37 -4.52 -3.44
CA PRO A 211 -7.64 -5.22 -3.61
C PRO A 211 -8.83 -4.26 -3.71
N SER A 212 -8.63 -2.96 -3.45
CA SER A 212 -9.66 -1.93 -3.68
C SER A 212 -9.81 -1.56 -5.15
N PHE A 213 -8.88 -1.97 -6.02
CA PHE A 213 -9.05 -1.83 -7.45
C PHE A 213 -10.03 -2.87 -7.99
N ASN A 214 -10.92 -2.46 -8.89
CA ASN A 214 -11.62 -3.41 -9.76
C ASN A 214 -10.68 -3.80 -10.91
N TRP A 215 -9.89 -4.86 -10.69
CA TRP A 215 -8.86 -5.32 -11.63
C TRP A 215 -9.43 -5.64 -13.01
N THR A 216 -10.46 -6.48 -13.10
CA THR A 216 -11.07 -6.86 -14.38
C THR A 216 -11.54 -5.63 -15.16
N LEU A 217 -12.27 -4.72 -14.51
CA LEU A 217 -12.74 -3.50 -15.17
C LEU A 217 -11.57 -2.65 -15.67
N LYS A 218 -10.59 -2.38 -14.81
CA LYS A 218 -9.46 -1.49 -15.15
C LYS A 218 -8.57 -2.05 -16.26
N PHE A 219 -8.45 -3.37 -16.37
CA PHE A 219 -7.69 -3.99 -17.46
C PHE A 219 -8.50 -4.15 -18.75
N ARG A 220 -9.81 -4.40 -18.65
CA ARG A 220 -10.72 -4.36 -19.82
C ARG A 220 -10.76 -2.95 -20.43
N GLU A 221 -10.87 -1.90 -19.61
CA GLU A 221 -10.76 -0.49 -20.04
C GLU A 221 -9.42 -0.21 -20.73
N GLN A 222 -8.30 -0.69 -20.17
CA GLN A 222 -6.97 -0.51 -20.77
C GLN A 222 -6.85 -1.15 -22.15
N VAL A 223 -7.31 -2.39 -22.30
CA VAL A 223 -7.31 -3.08 -23.61
C VAL A 223 -8.26 -2.39 -24.58
N TYR A 224 -9.45 -2.00 -24.12
CA TYR A 224 -10.43 -1.29 -24.95
C TYR A 224 -9.82 0.00 -25.51
N GLN A 225 -9.22 0.84 -24.65
CA GLN A 225 -8.61 2.08 -25.07
C GLN A 225 -7.43 1.84 -26.02
N GLN A 226 -6.59 0.85 -25.74
CA GLN A 226 -5.49 0.48 -26.64
C GLN A 226 -6.00 0.10 -28.03
N TRP A 227 -7.03 -0.73 -28.11
CA TRP A 227 -7.60 -1.16 -29.39
C TRP A 227 -8.31 -0.04 -30.13
N LEU A 228 -8.93 0.89 -29.40
CA LEU A 228 -9.51 2.11 -29.96
C LEU A 228 -8.43 2.98 -30.60
N ASP A 229 -7.31 3.19 -29.89
CA ASP A 229 -6.16 3.95 -30.39
C ASP A 229 -5.49 3.28 -31.60
N GLU A 230 -5.54 1.94 -31.68
CA GLU A 230 -5.08 1.13 -32.82
C GLU A 230 -6.07 1.13 -34.01
N GLY A 231 -7.26 1.71 -33.84
CA GLY A 231 -8.30 1.77 -34.88
C GLY A 231 -9.03 0.44 -35.12
N LYS A 232 -9.06 -0.47 -34.15
CA LYS A 232 -9.86 -1.70 -34.24
C LYS A 232 -11.36 -1.38 -34.17
N ASP A 233 -12.18 -2.19 -34.84
CA ASP A 233 -13.63 -2.13 -34.70
C ASP A 233 -14.05 -2.72 -33.34
N LEU A 234 -14.66 -1.88 -32.50
CA LEU A 234 -15.12 -2.23 -31.16
C LEU A 234 -16.65 -2.31 -31.06
N SER A 235 -17.37 -2.24 -32.18
CA SER A 235 -18.84 -2.27 -32.21
C SER A 235 -19.46 -3.54 -31.61
N ALA A 236 -18.68 -4.61 -31.52
CA ALA A 236 -19.07 -5.88 -30.88
C ALA A 236 -18.97 -5.86 -29.34
N TYR A 237 -18.34 -4.84 -28.76
CA TYR A 237 -18.16 -4.71 -27.31
C TYR A 237 -19.06 -3.62 -26.73
N PRO A 238 -19.45 -3.73 -25.44
CA PRO A 238 -20.10 -2.64 -24.74
C PRO A 238 -19.26 -1.36 -24.74
N SER A 239 -19.91 -0.22 -24.64
CA SER A 239 -19.22 1.07 -24.49
C SER A 239 -18.26 1.03 -23.29
N ILE A 240 -17.11 1.71 -23.42
CA ILE A 240 -16.14 1.84 -22.33
C ILE A 240 -16.74 2.48 -21.06
N ASP A 241 -17.77 3.31 -21.23
CA ASP A 241 -18.47 3.97 -20.12
C ASP A 241 -19.52 3.08 -19.42
N ASP A 242 -19.86 1.92 -20.00
CA ASP A 242 -20.79 0.96 -19.40
C ASP A 242 -20.05 -0.09 -18.57
N ASN A 243 -19.61 0.32 -17.38
CA ASN A 243 -18.88 -0.52 -16.44
C ASN A 243 -19.62 -1.82 -16.09
N LYS A 244 -20.96 -1.80 -16.06
CA LYS A 244 -21.75 -2.97 -15.71
C LYS A 244 -21.73 -3.99 -16.84
N ALA A 245 -21.89 -3.54 -18.09
CA ALA A 245 -21.82 -4.40 -19.26
C ALA A 245 -20.40 -4.94 -19.48
N LEU A 246 -19.36 -4.11 -19.29
CA LEU A 246 -17.97 -4.56 -19.38
C LEU A 246 -17.57 -5.58 -18.32
N MET A 247 -18.29 -5.65 -17.20
CA MET A 247 -18.07 -6.63 -16.12
C MET A 247 -19.02 -7.83 -16.19
N ALA A 248 -19.89 -7.90 -17.19
CA ALA A 248 -20.90 -8.94 -17.27
C ALA A 248 -20.27 -10.31 -17.61
N PRO A 249 -20.82 -11.44 -17.12
CA PRO A 249 -20.27 -12.78 -17.38
C PRO A 249 -20.15 -13.13 -18.87
N GLU A 250 -20.98 -12.53 -19.72
CA GLU A 250 -20.94 -12.71 -21.17
C GLU A 250 -19.61 -12.23 -21.79
N MET A 251 -18.90 -11.32 -21.12
CA MET A 251 -17.61 -10.81 -21.57
C MET A 251 -16.47 -11.81 -21.36
N ASP A 252 -16.58 -12.78 -20.44
CA ASP A 252 -15.44 -13.58 -19.96
C ASP A 252 -14.73 -14.40 -21.04
N ASN A 253 -15.44 -14.77 -22.11
CA ASN A 253 -14.89 -15.55 -23.21
C ASN A 253 -14.50 -14.70 -24.44
N THR A 254 -14.60 -13.38 -24.35
CA THR A 254 -14.29 -12.48 -25.47
C THR A 254 -12.78 -12.30 -25.65
N GLU A 255 -12.34 -11.92 -26.86
CA GLU A 255 -10.93 -11.60 -27.12
C GLU A 255 -10.44 -10.45 -26.24
N LEU A 256 -11.31 -9.46 -25.96
CA LEU A 256 -11.00 -8.33 -25.09
C LEU A 256 -10.72 -8.79 -23.65
N ALA A 257 -11.55 -9.69 -23.11
CA ALA A 257 -11.34 -10.24 -21.77
C ALA A 257 -10.06 -11.08 -21.70
N GLN A 258 -9.82 -11.94 -22.69
CA GLN A 258 -8.59 -12.73 -22.74
C GLN A 258 -7.33 -11.86 -22.81
N ALA A 259 -7.36 -10.79 -23.61
CA ALA A 259 -6.26 -9.83 -23.66
C ALA A 259 -6.08 -9.09 -22.33
N ALA A 260 -7.17 -8.74 -21.64
CA ALA A 260 -7.12 -8.09 -20.33
C ALA A 260 -6.53 -9.02 -19.26
N ASP A 261 -6.92 -10.30 -19.25
CA ASP A 261 -6.40 -11.30 -18.30
C ASP A 261 -4.91 -11.56 -18.50
N VAL A 262 -4.42 -11.54 -19.75
CA VAL A 262 -2.98 -11.60 -20.05
C VAL A 262 -2.23 -10.41 -19.44
N LEU A 263 -2.81 -9.20 -19.48
CA LEU A 263 -2.21 -8.03 -18.82
C LEU A 263 -2.22 -8.16 -17.29
N VAL A 264 -3.30 -8.65 -16.69
CA VAL A 264 -3.38 -8.91 -15.24
C VAL A 264 -2.33 -9.93 -14.82
N GLN A 265 -2.24 -11.06 -15.54
CA GLN A 265 -1.27 -12.12 -15.28
C GLN A 265 0.18 -11.61 -15.33
N ASN A 266 0.46 -10.70 -16.27
CA ASN A 266 1.80 -10.17 -16.47
C ASN A 266 2.12 -8.93 -15.62
N PHE A 267 1.13 -8.37 -14.91
CA PHE A 267 1.23 -7.06 -14.25
C PHE A 267 2.47 -6.93 -13.36
N GLN A 268 2.73 -7.92 -12.51
CA GLN A 268 3.88 -7.87 -11.60
C GLN A 268 5.21 -7.96 -12.36
N ARG A 269 5.30 -8.86 -13.34
CA ARG A 269 6.51 -9.04 -14.15
C ARG A 269 6.83 -7.78 -14.97
N ASP A 270 5.82 -7.22 -15.61
CA ASP A 270 5.98 -6.04 -16.46
C ASP A 270 6.21 -4.80 -15.58
N GLY A 271 5.55 -4.69 -14.42
CA GLY A 271 5.82 -3.63 -13.44
C GLY A 271 7.26 -3.66 -12.91
N ALA A 272 7.79 -4.83 -12.56
CA ALA A 272 9.19 -4.98 -12.16
C ALA A 272 10.17 -4.54 -13.27
N ARG A 273 9.90 -4.95 -14.52
CA ARG A 273 10.76 -4.63 -15.68
C ARG A 273 10.71 -3.14 -16.06
N GLU A 274 9.51 -2.59 -16.22
CA GLU A 274 9.31 -1.25 -16.80
C GLU A 274 9.35 -0.13 -15.76
N ALA A 275 8.94 -0.41 -14.51
CA ALA A 275 8.80 0.58 -13.45
C ALA A 275 9.76 0.37 -12.27
N GLY A 276 10.66 -0.62 -12.32
CA GLY A 276 11.62 -0.87 -11.24
C GLY A 276 10.96 -1.27 -9.92
N ILE A 277 9.81 -1.95 -9.98
CA ILE A 277 9.14 -2.48 -8.80
C ILE A 277 9.97 -3.62 -8.24
N PHE A 278 10.50 -3.41 -7.04
CA PHE A 278 11.30 -4.38 -6.31
C PHE A 278 10.42 -5.36 -5.52
N HIS A 279 9.33 -4.86 -4.94
CA HIS A 279 8.43 -5.67 -4.12
C HIS A 279 6.97 -5.43 -4.49
N HIS A 280 6.25 -6.52 -4.74
CA HIS A 280 4.79 -6.52 -4.95
C HIS A 280 4.11 -7.08 -3.71
N LEU A 281 3.12 -6.35 -3.20
CA LEU A 281 2.27 -6.82 -2.11
C LEU A 281 0.79 -6.63 -2.44
N ILE A 282 -0.09 -7.34 -1.75
CA ILE A 282 -1.51 -7.03 -1.65
C ILE A 282 -1.73 -6.70 -0.18
N THR A 283 -2.34 -5.56 0.12
CA THR A 283 -2.45 -5.06 1.52
C THR A 283 -3.33 -5.92 2.41
N LEU A 284 -4.51 -6.30 1.94
CA LEU A 284 -5.51 -7.05 2.71
C LEU A 284 -6.08 -8.29 1.99
N PRO A 285 -5.25 -9.16 1.38
CA PRO A 285 -5.72 -10.34 0.67
C PRO A 285 -6.39 -11.32 1.64
N THR A 286 -5.80 -11.51 2.82
CA THR A 286 -6.26 -12.48 3.82
C THR A 286 -7.55 -12.04 4.51
N TYR A 287 -7.84 -10.75 4.57
CA TYR A 287 -9.16 -10.25 5.00
C TYR A 287 -10.25 -10.80 4.08
N HIS A 288 -10.08 -10.63 2.77
CA HIS A 288 -11.05 -11.11 1.77
C HIS A 288 -11.15 -12.63 1.74
N THR A 289 -10.02 -13.35 1.76
CA THR A 289 -10.06 -14.82 1.69
C THR A 289 -10.63 -15.45 2.96
N ALA A 290 -10.38 -14.87 4.15
CA ALA A 290 -10.99 -15.34 5.39
C ALA A 290 -12.51 -15.12 5.39
N ALA A 291 -12.98 -13.94 4.97
CA ALA A 291 -14.40 -13.64 4.87
C ALA A 291 -15.12 -14.56 3.87
N LEU A 292 -14.58 -14.68 2.65
CA LEU A 292 -15.19 -15.49 1.59
C LEU A 292 -15.23 -16.98 1.92
N SER A 293 -14.13 -17.54 2.45
CA SER A 293 -14.10 -18.95 2.82
C SER A 293 -15.06 -19.28 3.96
N THR A 294 -15.22 -18.36 4.91
CA THR A 294 -16.20 -18.50 6.01
C THR A 294 -17.64 -18.44 5.49
N ASP A 295 -17.93 -17.53 4.56
CA ASP A 295 -19.26 -17.38 3.94
C ASP A 295 -19.67 -18.65 3.17
N ILE A 296 -18.82 -19.12 2.25
CA ILE A 296 -19.06 -20.33 1.45
C ILE A 296 -19.27 -21.56 2.34
N LEU A 297 -18.43 -21.74 3.37
CA LEU A 297 -18.58 -22.88 4.28
C LEU A 297 -19.87 -22.77 5.09
N SER A 298 -20.22 -21.58 5.57
CA SER A 298 -21.44 -21.36 6.37
C SER A 298 -22.70 -21.60 5.54
N GLU A 299 -22.74 -21.10 4.30
CA GLU A 299 -23.85 -21.32 3.36
C GLU A 299 -24.09 -22.83 3.13
N GLY A 300 -23.03 -23.59 2.84
CA GLY A 300 -23.15 -25.04 2.65
C GLY A 300 -23.50 -25.79 3.93
N TYR A 301 -22.84 -25.47 5.05
CA TYR A 301 -22.95 -26.21 6.31
C TYR A 301 -24.31 -26.02 6.99
N PHE A 302 -24.86 -24.79 6.97
CA PHE A 302 -26.18 -24.51 7.52
C PHE A 302 -27.31 -24.63 6.49
N GLY A 303 -26.97 -24.76 5.20
CA GLY A 303 -27.88 -25.15 4.14
C GLY A 303 -28.07 -26.67 4.03
N ASP A 304 -28.43 -27.13 2.84
CA ASP A 304 -28.81 -28.53 2.62
C ASP A 304 -27.63 -29.52 2.65
N LEU A 305 -26.38 -29.05 2.57
CA LEU A 305 -25.20 -29.93 2.51
C LEU A 305 -24.78 -30.43 3.89
N GLY A 306 -25.00 -29.67 4.96
CA GLY A 306 -24.56 -30.05 6.31
C GLY A 306 -23.05 -30.32 6.37
N MET A 307 -22.66 -31.40 7.05
CA MET A 307 -21.26 -31.86 7.15
C MET A 307 -20.58 -32.09 5.79
N LEU A 308 -21.35 -32.32 4.70
CA LEU A 308 -20.76 -32.53 3.38
C LEU A 308 -20.02 -31.28 2.87
N ALA A 309 -20.44 -30.08 3.25
CA ALA A 309 -19.75 -28.84 2.90
C ALA A 309 -18.30 -28.83 3.44
N TYR A 310 -18.14 -29.10 4.74
CA TYR A 310 -16.82 -29.19 5.38
C TYR A 310 -15.97 -30.33 4.77
N VAL A 311 -16.54 -31.52 4.61
CA VAL A 311 -15.80 -32.68 4.10
C VAL A 311 -15.34 -32.48 2.64
N ARG A 312 -16.22 -31.96 1.77
CA ARG A 312 -15.95 -31.78 0.34
C ARG A 312 -14.96 -30.64 0.08
N ASP A 313 -15.18 -29.50 0.73
CA ASP A 313 -14.53 -28.24 0.34
C ASP A 313 -13.33 -27.89 1.23
N VAL A 314 -13.26 -28.42 2.45
CA VAL A 314 -12.12 -28.22 3.37
C VAL A 314 -11.31 -29.49 3.50
N GLN A 315 -11.81 -30.50 4.21
CA GLN A 315 -11.01 -31.65 4.64
C GLN A 315 -10.39 -32.43 3.47
N ARG A 316 -11.18 -32.75 2.43
CA ARG A 316 -10.65 -33.44 1.24
C ARG A 316 -9.65 -32.59 0.47
N GLN A 317 -9.80 -31.27 0.46
CA GLN A 317 -8.85 -30.37 -0.21
C GLN A 317 -7.54 -30.29 0.56
N GLU A 318 -7.59 -30.15 1.88
CA GLU A 318 -6.39 -30.11 2.73
C GLU A 318 -5.57 -31.41 2.62
N ILE A 319 -6.23 -32.57 2.68
CA ILE A 319 -5.58 -33.89 2.52
C ILE A 319 -4.91 -34.01 1.15
N ARG A 320 -5.62 -33.67 0.07
CA ARG A 320 -5.08 -33.78 -1.31
C ARG A 320 -3.93 -32.81 -1.60
N ARG A 321 -3.86 -31.71 -0.85
CA ARG A 321 -2.82 -30.69 -0.96
C ARG A 321 -1.73 -30.86 0.09
N GLU A 322 -1.78 -31.93 0.88
CA GLU A 322 -0.81 -32.24 1.95
C GLU A 322 -0.61 -31.08 2.93
N GLN A 323 -1.69 -30.40 3.31
CA GLN A 323 -1.62 -29.25 4.21
C GLN A 323 -1.38 -29.71 5.66
N ALA A 324 -0.46 -29.03 6.36
CA ALA A 324 -0.15 -29.32 7.76
C ALA A 324 -1.34 -29.06 8.71
N SER A 325 -2.30 -28.21 8.31
CA SER A 325 -3.52 -27.91 9.07
C SER A 325 -4.42 -29.12 9.31
N VAL A 326 -4.32 -30.16 8.49
CA VAL A 326 -5.02 -31.45 8.73
C VAL A 326 -4.65 -32.00 10.12
N LYS A 327 -3.36 -31.87 10.49
CA LYS A 327 -2.82 -32.19 11.82
C LYS A 327 -2.68 -30.92 12.67
N HIS A 328 -3.79 -30.21 12.85
CA HIS A 328 -3.83 -28.92 13.55
C HIS A 328 -3.23 -28.95 14.97
N GLN A 329 -3.23 -30.10 15.66
CA GLN A 329 -2.57 -30.23 16.97
C GLN A 329 -1.04 -30.18 16.86
N ASP A 330 -0.45 -30.83 15.85
CA ASP A 330 0.98 -30.73 15.56
C ASP A 330 1.35 -29.32 15.10
N LEU A 331 0.52 -28.73 14.22
CA LEU A 331 0.72 -27.36 13.74
C LEU A 331 0.70 -26.33 14.89
N ALA A 332 -0.13 -26.57 15.92
CA ALA A 332 -0.18 -25.75 17.13
C ALA A 332 0.97 -26.04 18.12
N GLY A 333 1.87 -26.97 17.81
CA GLY A 333 3.07 -27.27 18.59
C GLY A 333 2.88 -28.31 19.70
N SER A 334 1.86 -29.17 19.62
CA SER A 334 1.64 -30.20 20.65
C SER A 334 2.83 -31.17 20.79
N ASN A 335 3.47 -31.52 19.67
CA ASN A 335 4.68 -32.33 19.60
C ASN A 335 5.91 -31.69 20.29
N ILE A 336 6.10 -30.37 20.13
CA ILE A 336 7.14 -29.60 20.82
C ILE A 336 6.85 -29.62 22.32
N GLY A 337 5.58 -29.42 22.72
CA GLY A 337 5.15 -29.51 24.11
C GLY A 337 5.44 -30.86 24.74
N ASP A 338 5.14 -31.96 24.04
CA ASP A 338 5.42 -33.32 24.53
C ASP A 338 6.91 -33.60 24.67
N THR A 339 7.72 -33.17 23.69
CA THR A 339 9.19 -33.26 23.75
C THR A 339 9.73 -32.49 24.96
N HIS A 340 9.18 -31.30 25.24
CA HIS A 340 9.59 -30.48 26.37
C HIS A 340 9.21 -31.12 27.72
N LYS A 341 8.06 -31.78 27.83
CA LYS A 341 7.66 -32.52 29.03
C LYS A 341 8.59 -33.71 29.30
N GLU A 342 9.01 -34.42 28.26
CA GLU A 342 9.97 -35.52 28.37
C GLU A 342 11.30 -35.05 28.96
N TYR A 343 11.80 -33.87 28.56
CA TYR A 343 13.04 -33.33 29.12
C TYR A 343 13.00 -33.16 30.65
N PHE A 344 11.84 -32.82 31.23
CA PHE A 344 11.73 -32.60 32.67
C PHE A 344 11.25 -33.82 33.44
N SER A 345 10.33 -34.60 32.87
CA SER A 345 9.62 -35.66 33.60
C SER A 345 10.09 -37.06 33.18
N GLY A 346 10.93 -37.18 32.15
CA GLY A 346 11.37 -38.47 31.60
C GLY A 346 10.19 -39.38 31.30
N ASP A 347 10.25 -40.61 31.81
CA ASP A 347 9.21 -41.63 31.62
C ASP A 347 7.86 -41.27 32.28
N ASN A 348 7.83 -40.31 33.21
CA ASN A 348 6.60 -39.86 33.86
C ASN A 348 5.88 -38.74 33.07
N ALA A 349 6.38 -38.36 31.89
CA ALA A 349 5.77 -37.31 31.08
C ALA A 349 4.38 -37.69 30.58
N LEU A 350 3.37 -36.88 30.91
CA LEU A 350 2.01 -37.03 30.39
C LEU A 350 1.91 -36.40 28.98
N LYS A 351 1.97 -37.25 27.95
CA LYS A 351 1.97 -36.85 26.53
C LYS A 351 0.55 -36.69 25.99
N ALA A 352 0.38 -35.77 25.03
CA ALA A 352 -0.85 -35.64 24.24
C ALA A 352 -0.90 -36.68 23.09
N GLY A 353 0.24 -37.24 22.69
CA GLY A 353 0.34 -38.38 21.78
C GLY A 353 -0.17 -39.72 22.37
N GLY A 354 -0.58 -40.66 21.50
CA GLY A 354 -1.01 -42.01 21.90
C GLY A 354 -1.86 -42.73 20.85
N GLU A 355 -2.21 -44.01 21.06
CA GLU A 355 -3.02 -44.80 20.12
C GLU A 355 -4.41 -44.20 19.85
N ALA A 356 -4.99 -43.52 20.85
CA ALA A 356 -6.28 -42.84 20.73
C ALA A 356 -6.20 -41.43 20.10
N ASN A 357 -5.02 -41.00 19.64
CA ASN A 357 -4.85 -39.66 19.06
C ASN A 357 -5.58 -39.56 17.72
N THR A 358 -6.40 -38.51 17.57
CA THR A 358 -7.22 -38.27 16.37
C THR A 358 -6.38 -38.03 15.11
N MET A 359 -5.11 -37.64 15.26
CA MET A 359 -4.17 -37.49 14.13
C MET A 359 -3.82 -38.82 13.46
N ASN A 360 -4.04 -39.96 14.11
CA ASN A 360 -3.83 -41.29 13.50
C ASN A 360 -4.78 -41.57 12.32
N GLN A 361 -5.77 -40.71 12.10
CA GLN A 361 -6.68 -40.77 10.96
C GLN A 361 -6.12 -40.09 9.69
N PHE A 362 -4.94 -39.45 9.77
CA PHE A 362 -4.38 -38.60 8.71
C PHE A 362 -2.89 -38.85 8.42
#